data_AF-A0A8T0FLQ8-F1
#
_entry.id   AF-A0A8T0FLQ8-F1
#
_cell.length_a   1.000
_cell.length_b   1.000
_cell.length_c   1.000
_cell.angle_alpha   90.00
_cell.angle_beta   90.00
_cell.angle_gamma   90.00
#
_symmetry.space_group_name_H-M   'P 1'
#
loop_
_entity.id
_entity.type
_entity.pdbx_description
1 polymer ?
#
loop_
_entity_poly.entity_id
_entity_poly.type
_entity_poly.pdbx_seq_one_letter_code
_entity_poly.pdbx_strand_id
1 'polypeptide(L)'
;MDLNLRVLIEPRGFIRIIQVVMSIFAFATTAGFETVATMEIRCKDYEKEVQYKFGYPFKLGKTELRVPERCGNTSDIAFKTYTFPFDFSSNAEFFVASGVLTLMYTPGIIFIYVFMHHLYTTNPMTPVVDSVDMVLPVVSET
;
A
#
# COMPACT_ATOMS: atom_id res chain seq x y z
N MET A 1 31.12 -8.61 22.72
CA MET A 1 29.73 -8.71 22.21
C MET A 1 29.76 -9.75 21.11
N ASP A 2 29.44 -10.99 21.43
CA ASP A 2 29.50 -12.10 20.47
C ASP A 2 28.23 -12.12 19.62
N LEU A 3 28.35 -11.69 18.36
CA LEU A 3 27.29 -11.82 17.37
C LEU A 3 27.16 -13.29 16.97
N ASN A 4 26.16 -13.98 17.51
CA ASN A 4 25.85 -15.36 17.14
C ASN A 4 24.98 -15.38 15.87
N LEU A 5 25.59 -15.22 14.70
CA LEU A 5 24.90 -15.34 13.40
C LEU A 5 24.32 -16.74 13.15
N ARG A 6 24.73 -17.74 13.93
CA ARG A 6 24.15 -19.09 13.96
C ARG A 6 22.63 -19.09 14.23
N VAL A 7 22.15 -18.07 14.91
CA VAL A 7 20.74 -17.86 15.28
C VAL A 7 19.87 -17.49 14.06
N LEU A 8 20.45 -16.87 13.02
CA LEU A 8 19.71 -16.57 11.78
C LEU A 8 19.46 -17.82 10.93
N ILE A 9 20.24 -18.89 11.13
CA ILE A 9 20.12 -20.17 10.43
C ILE A 9 19.11 -21.11 11.10
N GLU A 10 18.65 -20.78 12.31
CA GLU A 10 17.47 -21.45 12.86
C GLU A 10 16.24 -21.18 11.99
N PRO A 11 15.30 -22.14 11.89
CA PRO A 11 14.08 -21.98 11.10
C PRO A 11 13.28 -20.72 11.48
N ARG A 12 13.42 -20.26 12.73
CA ARG A 12 12.83 -19.03 13.25
C ARG A 12 13.51 -17.75 12.74
N GLY A 13 14.82 -17.75 12.57
CA GLY A 13 15.56 -16.63 11.98
C GLY A 13 15.23 -16.48 10.50
N PHE A 14 15.14 -17.60 9.78
CA PHE A 14 14.83 -17.64 8.36
C PHE A 14 13.47 -17.00 8.01
N ILE A 15 12.41 -17.30 8.77
CA ILE A 15 11.09 -16.70 8.52
C ILE A 15 11.09 -15.18 8.73
N ARG A 16 11.89 -14.65 9.67
CA ARG A 16 12.01 -13.20 9.91
C ARG A 16 12.73 -12.50 8.76
N ILE A 17 13.72 -13.14 8.13
CA ILE A 17 14.38 -12.60 6.93
C ILE A 17 13.38 -12.52 5.77
N ILE A 18 12.60 -13.57 5.54
CA ILE A 18 11.54 -13.57 4.51
C ILE A 18 10.53 -12.46 4.80
N GLN A 19 10.16 -12.25 6.07
CA GLN A 19 9.22 -11.21 6.47
C GLN A 19 9.74 -9.80 6.13
N VAL A 20 11.03 -9.51 6.32
CA VAL A 20 11.64 -8.23 5.90
C VAL A 20 11.56 -8.05 4.40
N VAL A 21 11.89 -9.10 3.64
CA VAL A 21 11.83 -9.05 2.17
C VAL A 21 10.40 -8.80 1.69
N MET A 22 9.42 -9.50 2.26
CA MET A 22 8.02 -9.33 1.93
C MET A 22 7.47 -7.96 2.32
N SER A 23 7.89 -7.39 3.47
CA SER A 23 7.44 -6.05 3.88
C SER A 23 8.00 -4.95 2.97
N ILE A 24 9.22 -5.10 2.47
CA ILE A 24 9.78 -4.19 1.46
C ILE A 24 8.96 -4.25 0.17
N PHE A 25 8.65 -5.45 -0.33
CA PHE A 25 7.84 -5.60 -1.53
C PHE A 25 6.43 -5.05 -1.36
N ALA A 26 5.78 -5.33 -0.22
CA ALA A 26 4.45 -4.81 0.07
C ALA A 26 4.42 -3.28 0.20
N PHE A 27 5.42 -2.68 0.86
CA PHE A 27 5.52 -1.22 0.95
C PHE A 27 5.80 -0.58 -0.41
N ALA A 28 6.73 -1.15 -1.19
CA ALA A 28 7.09 -0.61 -2.50
C ALA A 28 5.91 -0.65 -3.49
N THR A 29 5.13 -1.75 -3.50
CA THR A 29 3.97 -1.87 -4.39
C THR A 29 2.83 -0.93 -4.01
N THR A 30 2.69 -0.57 -2.74
CA THR A 30 1.55 0.23 -2.26
C THR A 30 1.83 1.72 -2.18
N ALA A 31 3.07 2.12 -1.87
CA ALA A 31 3.51 3.51 -1.92
C ALA A 31 3.76 4.01 -3.36
N GLY A 32 4.18 3.13 -4.27
CA GLY A 32 4.56 3.47 -5.64
C GLY A 32 3.49 3.24 -6.71
N PHE A 33 2.23 2.99 -6.33
CA PHE A 33 1.19 2.65 -7.29
C PHE A 33 0.72 3.89 -8.08
N GLU A 34 0.99 3.88 -9.39
CA GLU A 34 0.42 4.79 -10.37
C GLU A 34 0.02 4.01 -11.62
N THR A 35 -1.18 4.24 -12.12
CA THR A 35 -1.71 3.67 -13.36
C THR A 35 -2.51 4.71 -14.12
N VAL A 36 -2.66 4.53 -15.42
CA VAL A 36 -3.46 5.42 -16.27
C VAL A 36 -4.60 4.62 -16.86
N ALA A 37 -5.84 5.04 -16.61
CA ALA A 37 -7.01 4.50 -17.27
C ALA A 37 -7.41 5.41 -18.42
N THR A 38 -7.53 4.85 -19.62
CA THR A 38 -8.00 5.56 -20.80
C THR A 38 -9.48 5.30 -21.00
N MET A 39 -10.29 6.35 -21.00
CA MET A 39 -11.72 6.27 -21.31
C MET A 39 -11.97 6.91 -22.67
N GLU A 40 -12.61 6.17 -23.56
CA GLU A 40 -12.94 6.66 -24.89
C GLU A 40 -14.42 7.07 -24.95
N ILE A 41 -14.68 8.32 -25.33
CA ILE A 41 -16.03 8.84 -25.56
C ILE A 41 -16.29 8.78 -27.06
N ARG A 42 -17.16 7.86 -27.49
CA ARG A 42 -17.63 7.76 -28.88
C ARG A 42 -19.04 8.34 -29.03
N CYS A 43 -19.14 9.44 -29.75
CA CYS A 43 -20.38 10.00 -30.29
C CYS A 43 -20.34 9.91 -31.83
N LYS A 44 -21.51 10.06 -32.47
CA LYS A 44 -21.66 9.98 -33.94
C LYS A 44 -20.71 10.89 -34.73
N ASP A 45 -20.41 12.08 -34.19
CA ASP A 45 -19.54 13.10 -34.81
C ASP A 45 -18.43 13.61 -33.86
N TYR A 46 -18.18 12.91 -32.75
CA TYR A 46 -17.17 13.31 -31.76
C TYR A 46 -16.54 12.09 -31.11
N GLU A 47 -15.23 11.94 -31.29
CA GLU A 47 -14.41 10.92 -30.65
C GLU A 47 -13.36 11.62 -29.81
N LYS A 48 -13.30 11.30 -28.52
CA LYS A 48 -12.26 11.82 -27.63
C LYS A 48 -11.82 10.78 -26.62
N GLU A 49 -10.52 10.57 -26.57
CA GLU A 49 -9.87 9.83 -25.51
C GLU A 49 -9.60 10.76 -24.31
N VAL A 50 -9.96 10.31 -23.12
CA VAL A 50 -9.69 10.99 -21.86
C VAL A 50 -8.84 10.07 -20.99
N GLN A 51 -7.64 10.54 -20.65
CA GLN A 51 -6.71 9.79 -19.81
C GLN A 51 -6.87 10.21 -18.36
N TYR A 52 -7.13 9.24 -17.50
CA TYR A 52 -7.26 9.39 -16.06
C TYR A 52 -6.05 8.80 -15.37
N LYS A 53 -5.30 9.64 -14.65
CA LYS A 53 -4.22 9.17 -13.79
C LYS A 53 -4.79 8.70 -12.45
N PHE A 54 -4.63 7.44 -12.16
CA PHE A 54 -4.99 6.78 -10.92
C PHE A 54 -3.70 6.49 -10.15
N GLY A 55 -3.45 7.21 -9.07
CA GLY A 55 -2.31 6.94 -8.21
C GLY A 55 -2.59 7.35 -6.78
N TYR A 56 -1.73 6.95 -5.86
CA TYR A 56 -1.81 7.37 -4.46
C TYR A 56 -1.75 8.90 -4.34
N PRO A 57 -2.63 9.56 -3.53
CA PRO A 57 -3.59 8.99 -2.58
C PRO A 57 -5.03 8.88 -3.15
N PHE A 58 -5.20 8.38 -4.37
CA PHE A 58 -6.49 8.04 -5.01
C PHE A 58 -7.58 9.12 -4.89
N LYS A 59 -7.22 10.39 -5.14
CA LYS A 59 -8.12 11.55 -5.13
C LYS A 59 -8.75 11.75 -6.50
N LEU A 60 -9.82 11.02 -6.79
CA LEU A 60 -10.57 11.18 -8.04
C LEU A 60 -11.47 12.42 -8.04
N GLY A 61 -11.78 12.94 -6.84
CA GLY A 61 -12.53 14.18 -6.57
C GLY A 61 -12.09 15.44 -7.31
N LYS A 62 -10.88 15.47 -7.89
CA LYS A 62 -10.32 16.67 -8.52
C LYS A 62 -10.16 16.57 -10.03
N THR A 63 -10.48 15.41 -10.62
CA THR A 63 -10.31 15.23 -12.06
C THR A 63 -11.59 15.61 -12.79
N GLU A 64 -11.57 16.76 -13.45
CA GLU A 64 -12.68 17.28 -14.24
C GLU A 64 -12.88 16.41 -15.50
N LEU A 65 -13.98 15.65 -15.57
CA LEU A 65 -14.42 14.97 -16.79
C LEU A 65 -15.26 15.95 -17.62
N ARG A 66 -14.72 16.41 -18.74
CA ARG A 66 -15.48 17.18 -19.74
C ARG A 66 -16.12 16.23 -20.74
N VAL A 67 -17.44 16.05 -20.65
CA VAL A 67 -18.22 15.29 -21.64
C VAL A 67 -19.14 16.21 -22.44
N PRO A 68 -19.41 15.91 -23.72
CA PRO A 68 -20.46 16.58 -24.47
C PRO A 68 -21.84 16.24 -23.87
N GLU A 69 -22.68 17.24 -23.63
CA GLU A 69 -24.03 17.05 -23.04
C GLU A 69 -25.00 16.40 -24.03
N ARG A 70 -24.73 16.51 -25.35
CA ARG A 70 -25.45 15.82 -26.43
C ARG A 70 -24.48 15.33 -27.49
N CYS A 71 -24.59 14.06 -27.90
CA CYS A 71 -24.00 13.56 -29.13
C CYS A 71 -24.90 13.96 -30.32
N GLY A 72 -24.73 15.17 -30.88
CA GLY A 72 -25.52 15.68 -32.01
C GLY A 72 -24.74 16.68 -32.88
N ASN A 73 -25.35 17.13 -33.99
CA ASN A 73 -24.69 17.91 -35.04
C ASN A 73 -23.93 19.15 -34.52
N THR A 74 -22.63 19.13 -34.79
CA THR A 74 -21.48 20.05 -34.79
C THR A 74 -21.62 21.56 -34.49
N SER A 75 -22.79 22.20 -34.40
CA SER A 75 -22.83 23.68 -34.27
C SER A 75 -22.88 24.23 -32.85
N ASP A 76 -23.34 23.48 -31.85
CA ASP A 76 -23.39 23.92 -30.44
C ASP A 76 -23.20 22.75 -29.46
N ILE A 77 -21.97 22.27 -29.30
CA ILE A 77 -21.64 21.24 -28.32
C ILE A 77 -21.42 21.93 -26.96
N ALA A 78 -22.46 21.94 -26.13
CA ALA A 78 -22.33 22.31 -24.72
C ALA A 78 -21.52 21.21 -23.99
N PHE A 79 -20.41 21.60 -23.38
CA PHE A 79 -19.60 20.70 -22.55
C PHE A 79 -20.04 20.83 -21.10
N LYS A 80 -20.35 19.70 -20.47
CA LYS A 80 -20.63 19.63 -19.04
C LYS A 80 -19.44 19.03 -18.31
N THR A 81 -18.96 19.75 -17.31
CA THR A 81 -17.92 19.23 -16.41
C THR A 81 -18.59 18.39 -15.33
N TYR A 82 -18.20 17.13 -15.26
CA TYR A 82 -18.55 16.23 -14.17
C TYR A 82 -17.31 16.01 -13.31
N THR A 83 -17.50 16.17 -12.01
CA THR A 83 -16.50 15.79 -11.01
C THR A 83 -16.96 14.48 -10.39
N PHE A 84 -16.08 13.47 -10.35
CA PHE A 84 -16.37 12.24 -9.65
C PHE A 84 -16.33 12.51 -8.14
N PRO A 85 -17.40 12.29 -7.35
CA PRO A 85 -17.41 12.61 -5.92
C PRO A 85 -16.67 11.58 -5.05
N PHE A 86 -15.65 10.90 -5.59
CA PHE A 86 -14.95 9.80 -4.92
C PHE A 86 -13.57 10.21 -4.43
N ASP A 87 -13.39 10.17 -3.10
CA ASP A 87 -12.12 10.36 -2.42
C ASP A 87 -11.82 9.12 -1.54
N PHE A 88 -10.89 8.26 -2.00
CA PHE A 88 -10.44 7.07 -1.26
C PHE A 88 -9.10 7.27 -0.54
N SER A 89 -8.67 8.53 -0.40
CA SER A 89 -7.38 8.95 0.18
C SER A 89 -7.14 8.38 1.57
N SER A 90 -8.12 8.50 2.47
CA SER A 90 -7.95 8.11 3.87
C SER A 90 -7.58 6.63 4.03
N ASN A 91 -8.24 5.75 3.29
CA ASN A 91 -8.00 4.31 3.40
C ASN A 91 -6.64 3.93 2.80
N ALA A 92 -6.27 4.56 1.68
CA ALA A 92 -4.97 4.34 1.06
C ALA A 92 -3.83 4.84 1.95
N GLU A 93 -3.97 6.05 2.51
CA GLU A 93 -2.99 6.65 3.42
C GLU A 93 -2.79 5.81 4.67
N PHE A 94 -3.89 5.29 5.23
CA PHE A 94 -3.85 4.36 6.36
C PHE A 94 -3.09 3.06 6.02
N PHE A 95 -3.38 2.46 4.86
CA PHE A 95 -2.71 1.24 4.40
C PHE A 95 -1.20 1.44 4.19
N VAL A 96 -0.79 2.57 3.62
CA VAL A 96 0.63 2.89 3.43
C VAL A 96 1.31 3.12 4.80
N ALA A 97 0.64 3.79 5.73
CA ALA A 97 1.16 4.01 7.08
C ALA A 97 1.39 2.70 7.85
N SER A 98 0.43 1.76 7.82
CA SER A 98 0.60 0.44 8.44
C SER A 98 1.73 -0.37 7.78
N GLY A 99 1.90 -0.23 6.46
CA GLY A 99 3.03 -0.78 5.72
C GLY A 99 4.39 -0.24 6.19
N VAL A 100 4.51 1.08 6.38
CA VAL A 100 5.74 1.74 6.90
C VAL A 100 6.05 1.26 8.32
N LEU A 101 5.05 1.17 9.19
CA LEU A 101 5.22 0.69 10.56
C LEU A 101 5.70 -0.78 10.57
N THR A 102 5.11 -1.63 9.74
CA THR A 102 5.52 -3.04 9.59
C THR A 102 6.94 -3.17 9.07
N LEU A 103 7.31 -2.33 8.09
CA LEU A 103 8.66 -2.27 7.51
C LEU A 103 9.71 -1.86 8.55
N MET A 104 9.39 -0.94 9.47
CA MET A 104 10.33 -0.50 10.51
C MET A 104 10.39 -1.49 11.70
N TYR A 105 9.25 -2.10 12.05
CA TYR A 105 9.11 -3.03 13.18
C TYR A 105 9.86 -4.34 12.96
N THR A 106 9.72 -4.95 11.77
CA THR A 106 10.33 -6.25 11.44
C THR A 106 11.87 -6.27 11.60
N PRO A 107 12.65 -5.34 11.00
CA PRO A 107 14.10 -5.29 11.20
C PRO A 107 14.49 -4.84 12.62
N GLY A 108 13.66 -4.04 13.30
CA GLY A 108 13.89 -3.64 14.69
C GLY A 108 13.90 -4.85 15.65
N ILE A 109 12.95 -5.78 15.49
CA ILE A 109 12.93 -7.03 16.25
C ILE A 109 14.12 -7.92 15.90
N ILE A 110 14.47 -8.02 14.61
CA ILE A 110 15.63 -8.82 14.19
C ILE A 110 16.92 -8.26 14.82
N PHE A 111 17.06 -6.94 14.87
CA PHE A 111 18.20 -6.30 15.53
C PHE A 111 18.24 -6.66 17.02
N ILE A 112 17.12 -6.54 17.73
CA ILE A 112 17.03 -6.94 19.14
C ILE A 112 17.34 -8.44 19.32
N TYR A 113 16.85 -9.29 18.42
CA TYR A 113 17.04 -10.74 18.44
C TYR A 113 18.53 -11.14 18.28
N VAL A 114 19.26 -10.45 17.40
CA VAL A 114 20.69 -10.69 17.18
C VAL A 114 21.55 -10.15 18.33
N PHE A 115 21.22 -8.97 18.87
CA PHE A 115 22.00 -8.33 19.94
C PHE A 115 21.71 -8.90 21.33
N MET A 116 20.45 -9.29 21.62
CA MET A 116 20.02 -9.81 22.92
C MET A 116 19.74 -11.32 22.89
N HIS A 117 20.55 -12.08 22.14
CA HIS A 117 20.43 -13.53 22.06
C HIS A 117 20.39 -14.21 23.44
N HIS A 118 21.21 -13.75 24.39
CA HIS A 118 21.27 -14.30 25.75
C HIS A 118 19.96 -14.16 26.53
N LEU A 119 19.13 -13.13 26.26
CA LEU A 119 17.82 -12.97 26.91
C LEU A 119 16.74 -13.84 26.29
N TYR A 120 16.88 -14.16 25.00
CA TYR A 120 15.94 -14.96 24.23
C TYR A 120 16.02 -16.45 24.53
N THR A 121 17.20 -16.98 24.86
CA THR A 121 17.38 -18.39 25.23
C THR A 121 16.81 -18.71 26.62
N THR A 122 16.73 -17.72 27.52
CA THR A 122 16.32 -17.95 28.92
C THR A 122 14.80 -17.92 29.14
N ASN A 123 14.04 -17.26 28.25
CA ASN A 123 12.59 -17.09 28.41
C ASN A 123 11.83 -17.66 27.19
N PRO A 124 11.04 -18.74 27.36
CA PRO A 124 10.23 -19.28 26.27
C PRO A 124 8.99 -18.42 25.91
N MET A 125 8.69 -17.39 26.71
CA MET A 125 7.51 -16.50 26.54
C MET A 125 7.73 -15.36 25.54
N THR A 126 8.96 -14.86 25.38
CA THR A 126 9.30 -13.79 24.42
C THR A 126 8.94 -14.15 22.98
N PRO A 127 9.17 -15.39 22.52
CA PRO A 127 8.64 -15.90 21.27
C PRO A 127 7.17 -15.71 20.95
N VAL A 128 6.32 -15.84 21.98
CA VAL A 128 4.87 -15.86 21.85
C VAL A 128 4.35 -14.42 21.80
N VAL A 129 4.93 -13.52 22.61
CA VAL A 129 4.63 -12.09 22.59
C VAL A 129 4.95 -11.47 21.23
N ASP A 130 6.09 -11.83 20.64
CA ASP A 130 6.53 -11.37 19.30
C ASP A 130 5.65 -11.90 18.13
N SER A 131 4.84 -12.93 18.39
CA SER A 131 3.87 -13.48 17.44
C SER A 131 2.49 -12.84 17.62
N VAL A 132 2.13 -12.49 18.86
CA VAL A 132 0.83 -11.90 19.23
C VAL A 132 0.81 -10.39 18.95
N ASP A 133 1.91 -9.68 19.20
CA ASP A 133 2.05 -8.24 18.92
C ASP A 133 2.05 -7.93 17.42
N MET A 134 2.49 -8.88 16.58
CA MET A 134 2.36 -8.76 15.12
C MET A 134 0.92 -8.97 14.63
N VAL A 135 0.10 -9.76 15.35
CA VAL A 135 -1.28 -10.11 14.94
C VAL A 135 -2.32 -9.10 15.46
N LEU A 136 -2.09 -8.50 16.62
CA LEU A 136 -2.99 -7.51 17.23
C LEU A 136 -3.28 -6.25 16.38
N PRO A 137 -2.30 -5.62 15.70
CA PRO A 137 -2.59 -4.44 14.88
C PRO A 137 -3.31 -4.79 13.57
N VAL A 138 -3.28 -6.06 13.14
CA VAL A 138 -3.99 -6.50 11.91
C VAL A 138 -5.42 -6.94 12.20
N VAL A 139 -5.69 -7.52 13.39
CA VAL A 139 -7.02 -8.03 13.76
C VAL A 139 -7.92 -6.94 14.37
N SER A 140 -7.35 -5.88 14.95
CA SER A 140 -8.16 -4.82 15.56
C SER A 140 -8.91 -3.95 14.54
N GLU A 141 -8.65 -4.08 13.23
CA GLU A 141 -9.21 -3.23 12.17
C GLU A 141 -9.94 -4.02 11.06
N THR A 142 -10.31 -5.27 11.31
CA THR A 142 -11.35 -5.99 10.55
C THR A 142 -12.65 -6.06 11.35
#